data_AF-A0A950R5R1-F1
#
_entry.id   AF-A0A950R5R1-F1
#
_cell.length_a   1.000
_cell.length_b   1.000
_cell.length_c   1.000
_cell.angle_alpha   90.00
_cell.angle_beta   90.00
_cell.angle_gamma   90.00
#
_symmetry.space_group_name_H-M   'P 1'
#
loop_
_entity.id
_entity.type
_entity.pdbx_description
1 polymer ?
#
loop_
_entity_poly.entity_id
_entity_poly.type
_entity_poly.pdbx_seq_one_letter_code
_entity_poly.pdbx_strand_id
1 'polypeptide(L)'
;MNRWFESAGVSSEFVSLERFLDPYIFATQSGAYGSVFRIRGIDPECLSDTELANVSSRLVQAMRLLPEDCSLYQMLIKRRGCALPQSRYADSANEVIAETQRKRHEYLTTRPLGTVELYWTICFHPPKGRKQPQPGEHAV
;
A
#
# COMPACT_ATOMS: atom_id res chain seq x y z
N MET A 1 -8.15 15.13 -22.49
CA MET A 1 -7.76 13.96 -21.69
C MET A 1 -6.81 14.48 -20.62
N ASN A 2 -7.35 14.86 -19.47
CA ASN A 2 -6.51 15.38 -18.37
C ASN A 2 -5.60 14.26 -17.90
N ARG A 3 -4.31 14.57 -17.74
CA ARG A 3 -3.34 13.57 -17.30
C ARG A 3 -3.59 13.34 -15.82
N TRP A 4 -3.52 12.09 -15.38
CA TRP A 4 -3.88 11.69 -14.02
C TRP A 4 -3.08 12.43 -12.92
N PHE A 5 -1.89 12.93 -13.24
CA PHE A 5 -1.07 13.74 -12.32
C PHE A 5 -1.58 15.18 -12.11
N GLU A 6 -2.38 15.73 -13.03
CA GLU A 6 -3.01 17.06 -12.87
C GLU A 6 -4.14 17.03 -11.82
N SER A 7 -4.65 15.83 -11.52
CA SER A 7 -5.66 15.58 -10.48
C SER A 7 -5.04 15.20 -9.13
N ALA A 8 -3.72 15.00 -9.07
CA ALA A 8 -3.00 14.57 -7.88
C ALA A 8 -2.71 15.76 -6.95
N GLY A 9 -3.75 16.44 -6.46
CA GLY A 9 -3.61 17.39 -5.34
C GLY A 9 -3.11 16.68 -4.07
N VAL A 10 -2.24 17.35 -3.29
CA VAL A 10 -1.69 16.95 -1.97
C VAL A 10 -0.86 15.65 -1.95
N SER A 11 -0.69 14.97 -3.09
CA SER A 11 0.04 13.69 -3.15
C SER A 11 1.56 13.87 -3.10
N SER A 12 2.07 15.04 -3.50
CA SER A 12 3.49 15.42 -3.42
C SER A 12 4.00 15.61 -2.00
N GLU A 13 3.11 15.65 -1.00
CA GLU A 13 3.45 15.85 0.41
C GLU A 13 4.03 14.58 1.05
N PHE A 14 3.72 13.40 0.49
CA PHE A 14 4.17 12.11 1.03
C PHE A 14 5.39 11.56 0.29
N VAL A 15 5.44 11.72 -1.04
CA VAL A 15 6.55 11.31 -1.89
C VAL A 15 6.68 12.31 -3.03
N SER A 16 7.81 13.02 -3.11
CA SER A 16 8.10 14.00 -4.16
C SER A 16 8.40 13.32 -5.49
N LEU A 17 7.36 12.79 -6.15
CA LEU A 17 7.46 12.06 -7.42
C LEU A 17 7.96 12.98 -8.55
N GLU A 18 9.00 12.54 -9.27
CA GLU A 18 9.58 13.24 -10.41
C GLU A 18 9.13 12.63 -11.74
N ARG A 19 9.32 11.32 -11.89
CA ARG A 19 8.96 10.57 -13.11
C ARG A 19 8.77 9.09 -12.82
N PHE A 20 8.10 8.38 -13.72
CA PHE A 20 8.07 6.92 -13.73
C PHE A 20 9.18 6.41 -14.66
N LEU A 21 9.97 5.44 -14.19
CA LEU A 21 10.92 4.72 -15.03
C LEU A 21 10.23 3.58 -15.78
N ASP A 22 9.28 2.93 -15.12
CA ASP A 22 8.45 1.86 -15.63
C ASP A 22 7.10 1.83 -14.87
N PRO A 23 6.17 0.90 -15.15
CA PRO A 23 4.88 0.83 -14.48
C PRO A 23 4.91 0.60 -12.96
N TYR A 24 6.05 0.16 -12.42
CA TYR A 24 6.22 -0.26 -11.02
C TYR A 24 7.25 0.60 -10.27
N ILE A 25 8.13 1.32 -10.97
CA ILE A 25 9.22 2.11 -10.39
C ILE A 25 9.06 3.59 -10.74
N PHE A 26 9.15 4.45 -9.72
CA PHE A 26 9.20 5.89 -9.88
C PHE A 26 10.50 6.46 -9.29
N ALA A 27 10.94 7.59 -9.83
CA ALA A 27 12.02 8.41 -9.28
C ALA A 27 11.43 9.59 -8.50
N THR A 28 12.12 10.01 -7.44
CA THR A 28 11.79 11.21 -6.66
C THR A 28 12.72 12.36 -7.00
N GLN A 29 12.29 13.58 -6.70
CA GLN A 29 13.10 14.80 -6.86
C GLN A 29 14.40 14.78 -6.03
N SER A 30 14.46 13.96 -4.97
CA SER A 30 15.68 13.75 -4.16
C SER A 30 16.66 12.75 -4.77
N GLY A 31 16.36 12.20 -5.95
CA GLY A 31 17.15 11.16 -6.61
C GLY A 31 16.92 9.75 -6.07
N ALA A 32 15.91 9.55 -5.23
CA ALA A 32 15.52 8.22 -4.74
C ALA A 32 14.68 7.49 -5.78
N TYR A 33 14.67 6.16 -5.70
CA TYR A 33 13.80 5.31 -6.51
C TYR A 33 12.85 4.55 -5.62
N GLY A 34 11.57 4.51 -5.97
CA GLY A 34 10.56 3.84 -5.16
C GLY A 34 9.61 2.97 -5.94
N SER A 35 8.97 2.07 -5.21
CA SER A 35 7.92 1.17 -5.69
C SER A 35 6.76 1.14 -4.70
N VAL A 36 5.53 1.05 -5.21
CA VAL A 36 4.31 1.04 -4.42
C VAL A 36 3.65 -0.33 -4.49
N PHE A 37 3.28 -0.86 -3.32
CA PHE A 37 2.62 -2.14 -3.15
C PHE A 37 1.26 -1.94 -2.52
N ARG A 38 0.20 -2.47 -3.14
CA ARG A 38 -1.11 -2.56 -2.48
C ARG A 38 -1.13 -3.77 -1.56
N ILE A 39 -1.31 -3.54 -0.27
CA ILE A 39 -1.45 -4.60 0.72
C ILE A 39 -2.93 -4.98 0.81
N ARG A 40 -3.23 -6.25 0.56
CA ARG A 40 -4.57 -6.82 0.75
C ARG A 40 -4.59 -7.58 2.06
N GLY A 41 -5.71 -7.50 2.78
CA GLY A 41 -5.93 -8.32 3.97
C GLY A 41 -5.83 -9.80 3.61
N ILE A 42 -5.15 -10.57 4.46
CA ILE A 42 -4.83 -11.98 4.19
C ILE A 42 -6.05 -12.89 4.34
N ASP A 43 -7.11 -12.42 5.00
CA ASP A 43 -8.26 -13.24 5.30
C ASP A 43 -9.53 -12.43 5.66
N PRO A 44 -10.67 -12.76 5.01
CA PRO A 44 -11.99 -12.26 5.40
C PRO A 44 -12.82 -13.21 6.31
N GLU A 45 -12.39 -14.44 6.56
CA GLU A 45 -13.20 -15.54 7.16
C GLU A 45 -12.59 -16.25 8.39
N CYS A 46 -11.61 -15.62 9.04
CA CYS A 46 -10.95 -15.98 10.30
C CYS A 46 -9.87 -17.08 10.21
N LEU A 47 -8.62 -16.68 9.96
CA LEU A 47 -7.40 -17.45 10.20
C LEU A 47 -7.23 -17.74 11.70
N SER A 48 -6.61 -18.86 12.00
CA SER A 48 -6.22 -19.19 13.36
C SER A 48 -5.13 -18.24 13.89
N ASP A 49 -5.06 -18.07 15.20
CA ASP A 49 -4.02 -17.27 15.85
C ASP A 49 -2.60 -17.73 15.47
N THR A 50 -2.42 -19.04 15.26
CA THR A 50 -1.13 -19.61 14.82
C THR A 50 -0.77 -19.16 13.41
N GLU A 51 -1.73 -19.14 12.48
CA GLU A 51 -1.51 -18.66 11.11
C GLU A 51 -1.23 -17.15 11.08
N LEU A 52 -1.96 -16.37 11.88
CA LEU A 52 -1.72 -14.94 12.05
C LEU A 52 -0.31 -14.66 12.58
N ALA A 53 0.14 -15.42 13.59
CA ALA A 53 1.48 -15.32 14.14
C ALA A 53 2.56 -15.67 13.10
N ASN A 54 2.34 -16.73 12.31
CA ASN A 54 3.27 -17.14 11.26
C ASN A 54 3.40 -16.07 10.16
N VAL A 55 2.28 -15.49 9.70
CA VAL A 55 2.31 -14.42 8.70
C VAL A 55 2.99 -13.16 9.26
N SER A 56 2.69 -12.79 10.49
CA SER A 56 3.31 -11.65 11.17
C SER A 56 4.82 -11.84 11.29
N SER A 57 5.27 -13.03 11.68
CA SER A 57 6.70 -13.37 11.78
C SER A 57 7.41 -13.25 10.43
N ARG A 58 6.81 -13.80 9.36
CA ARG A 58 7.35 -13.69 7.99
C ARG A 58 7.47 -12.24 7.54
N LEU A 59 6.48 -11.41 7.85
CA LEU A 59 6.52 -9.99 7.53
C LEU A 59 7.65 -9.28 8.29
N VAL A 60 7.78 -9.52 9.59
CA VAL A 60 8.87 -8.94 10.41
C VAL A 60 10.24 -9.37 9.87
N GLN A 61 10.40 -10.62 9.46
CA GLN A 61 11.64 -11.10 8.84
C GLN A 61 11.94 -10.38 7.52
N ALA A 62 10.94 -10.20 6.65
CA ALA A 62 11.11 -9.46 5.41
C ALA A 62 11.49 -7.99 5.66
N MET A 63 10.87 -7.35 6.67
CA MET A 63 11.19 -5.99 7.08
C MET A 63 12.63 -5.82 7.57
N ARG A 64 13.23 -6.86 8.16
CA ARG A 64 14.65 -6.84 8.59
C ARG A 64 15.65 -6.92 7.43
N LEU A 65 15.21 -7.34 6.24
CA LEU A 65 16.05 -7.41 5.04
C LEU A 65 16.15 -6.05 4.33
N LEU A 66 15.33 -5.08 4.75
CA LEU A 66 15.34 -3.74 4.18
C LEU A 66 16.65 -3.01 4.57
N PRO A 67 17.39 -2.46 3.58
CA PRO A 67 18.60 -1.69 3.84
C PRO A 67 18.35 -0.44 4.69
N GLU A 68 19.39 0.05 5.39
CA GLU A 68 19.31 1.25 6.23
C GLU A 68 19.03 2.54 5.44
N ASP A 69 19.43 2.56 4.16
CA ASP A 69 19.22 3.66 3.22
C ASP A 69 17.85 3.61 2.50
N CYS A 70 16.96 2.71 2.95
CA CYS A 70 15.60 2.69 2.47
C CYS A 70 14.63 3.39 3.43
N SER A 71 13.50 3.86 2.90
CA SER A 71 12.37 4.35 3.68
C SER A 71 11.11 3.61 3.29
N LEU A 72 10.34 3.15 4.28
CA LEU A 72 9.02 2.58 4.09
C LEU A 72 7.96 3.58 4.53
N TYR A 73 7.09 3.97 3.60
CA TYR A 73 5.92 4.79 3.87
C TYR A 73 4.67 3.92 3.84
N GLN A 74 3.77 4.14 4.82
CA GLN A 74 2.46 3.52 4.86
C GLN A 74 1.39 4.56 4.54
N MET A 75 0.59 4.29 3.51
CA MET A 75 -0.54 5.11 3.10
C MET A 75 -1.84 4.36 3.31
N LEU A 76 -2.76 4.96 4.06
CA LEU A 76 -4.11 4.44 4.25
C LEU A 76 -5.09 5.35 3.54
N ILE A 77 -5.85 4.80 2.60
CA ILE A 77 -6.90 5.50 1.89
C ILE A 77 -8.24 5.00 2.41
N LYS A 78 -9.02 5.89 3.03
CA LYS A 78 -10.39 5.61 3.48
C LYS A 78 -11.38 6.30 2.56
N ARG A 79 -12.25 5.53 1.91
CA ARG A 79 -13.33 6.06 1.06
C ARG A 79 -14.68 5.77 1.68
N ARG A 80 -15.61 6.72 1.59
CA ARG A 80 -17.02 6.49 1.94
C ARG A 80 -17.73 5.85 0.75
N GLY A 81 -18.67 4.97 1.03
CA GLY A 81 -19.36 4.20 0.01
C GLY A 81 -18.51 3.01 -0.42
N CYS A 82 -19.14 1.84 -0.44
CA CYS A 82 -18.52 0.57 -0.78
C CYS A 82 -19.60 -0.30 -1.44
N ALA A 83 -19.30 -0.80 -2.64
CA ALA A 83 -20.08 -1.90 -3.18
C ALA A 83 -19.68 -3.17 -2.43
N LEU A 84 -20.65 -3.82 -1.78
CA LEU A 84 -20.40 -5.04 -1.05
C LEU A 84 -20.00 -6.16 -2.01
N PRO A 85 -18.87 -6.85 -1.78
CA PRO A 85 -18.53 -8.02 -2.58
C PRO A 85 -19.58 -9.11 -2.36
N GLN A 86 -20.04 -9.71 -3.45
CA GLN A 86 -20.94 -10.86 -3.38
C GLN A 86 -20.16 -12.05 -2.78
N SER A 87 -20.73 -12.68 -1.75
CA SER A 87 -20.13 -13.87 -1.17
C SER A 87 -20.20 -15.03 -2.16
N ARG A 88 -19.09 -15.75 -2.34
CA ARG A 88 -19.05 -17.02 -3.11
C ARG A 88 -19.99 -18.10 -2.55
N TYR A 89 -20.44 -17.93 -1.31
CA TYR A 89 -21.33 -18.85 -0.63
C TYR A 89 -22.79 -18.40 -0.63
N ALA A 90 -23.14 -17.33 -1.36
CA ALA A 90 -24.53 -16.91 -1.50
C ALA A 90 -25.41 -18.03 -2.08
N ASP A 91 -24.85 -18.81 -3.02
CA ASP A 91 -25.51 -19.94 -3.68
C ASP A 91 -25.04 -21.30 -3.12
N SER A 92 -24.67 -21.34 -1.83
CA SER A 92 -24.25 -22.59 -1.20
C SER A 92 -25.37 -23.63 -1.22
N ALA A 93 -25.04 -24.88 -1.54
CA ALA A 93 -25.98 -26.00 -1.41
C ALA A 93 -26.44 -26.24 0.04
N ASN A 94 -25.71 -25.71 1.03
CA ASN A 94 -26.12 -25.71 2.42
C ASN A 94 -26.99 -24.49 2.70
N GLU A 95 -28.29 -24.73 2.94
CA GLU A 95 -29.30 -23.71 3.17
C GLU A 95 -28.96 -22.79 4.35
N VAL A 96 -28.36 -23.31 5.42
CA VAL A 96 -27.95 -22.51 6.58
C VAL A 96 -26.86 -21.51 6.20
N ILE A 97 -25.92 -21.92 5.34
CA ILE A 97 -24.85 -21.04 4.85
C ILE A 97 -25.43 -19.98 3.92
N ALA A 98 -26.27 -20.38 2.96
CA ALA A 98 -26.91 -19.46 2.02
C ALA A 98 -27.76 -18.39 2.74
N GLU A 99 -28.58 -18.81 3.71
CA GLU A 99 -29.39 -17.92 4.55
C GLU A 99 -28.52 -16.92 5.32
N THR A 100 -27.45 -17.42 5.94
CA THR A 100 -26.51 -16.59 6.71
C THR A 100 -25.88 -15.51 5.82
N GLN A 101 -25.47 -15.87 4.61
CA GLN A 101 -24.85 -14.95 3.67
C GLN A 101 -25.86 -13.90 3.14
N ARG A 102 -27.11 -14.30 2.88
CA ARG A 102 -28.18 -13.38 2.47
C ARG A 102 -28.47 -12.35 3.54
N LYS A 103 -28.71 -12.78 4.79
CA LYS A 103 -28.93 -11.89 5.95
C LYS A 103 -27.77 -10.92 6.16
N ARG A 104 -26.53 -11.43 6.06
CA ARG A 104 -25.33 -10.58 6.14
C ARG A 104 -25.32 -9.51 5.04
N HIS A 105 -25.63 -9.88 3.80
CA HIS A 105 -25.67 -8.94 2.68
C HIS A 105 -26.74 -7.87 2.91
N GLU A 106 -27.97 -8.26 3.22
CA GLU A 106 -29.07 -7.33 3.55
C GLU A 106 -28.74 -6.40 4.71
N TYR A 107 -28.13 -6.92 5.78
CA TYR A 107 -27.71 -6.09 6.90
C TYR A 107 -26.67 -5.05 6.46
N LEU A 108 -25.65 -5.47 5.72
CA LEU A 108 -24.52 -4.63 5.35
C LEU A 108 -24.91 -3.54 4.33
N THR A 109 -25.85 -3.79 3.42
CA THR A 109 -26.28 -2.79 2.41
C THR A 109 -26.94 -1.57 3.04
N THR A 110 -27.55 -1.72 4.23
CA THR A 110 -28.18 -0.61 4.96
C THR A 110 -27.19 0.27 5.73
N ARG A 111 -25.90 -0.12 5.80
CA ARG A 111 -24.91 0.57 6.63
C ARG A 111 -24.08 1.57 5.82
N PRO A 112 -23.64 2.69 6.42
CA PRO A 112 -22.72 3.64 5.78
C PRO A 112 -21.31 3.06 5.77
N LEU A 113 -21.08 2.07 4.91
CA LEU A 113 -19.80 1.39 4.79
C LEU A 113 -18.79 2.25 4.02
N GLY A 114 -17.52 1.98 4.28
CA GLY A 114 -16.41 2.55 3.56
C GLY A 114 -15.38 1.49 3.20
N THR A 115 -14.55 1.79 2.21
CA THR A 115 -13.39 0.96 1.89
C THR A 115 -12.16 1.51 2.60
N VAL A 116 -11.27 0.58 2.97
CA VAL A 116 -9.92 0.90 3.41
C VAL A 116 -8.98 0.22 2.45
N GLU A 117 -8.07 0.99 1.88
CA GLU A 117 -6.98 0.50 1.05
C GLU A 117 -5.66 0.87 1.70
N LEU A 118 -4.76 -0.12 1.78
CA LEU A 118 -3.45 0.03 2.36
C LEU A 118 -2.40 -0.06 1.26
N TYR A 119 -1.51 0.92 1.22
CA TYR A 119 -0.38 0.96 0.31
C TYR A 119 0.91 1.12 1.10
N TRP A 120 1.93 0.38 0.67
CA TRP A 120 3.29 0.51 1.16
C TRP A 120 4.17 1.01 0.04
N THR A 121 4.94 2.06 0.31
CA THR A 121 5.90 2.61 -0.63
C THR A 121 7.29 2.45 -0.06
N ILE A 122 8.12 1.66 -0.75
CA ILE A 122 9.53 1.50 -0.40
C ILE A 122 10.33 2.43 -1.32
N CYS A 123 11.15 3.29 -0.74
CA CYS A 123 12.07 4.18 -1.46
C CYS A 123 13.52 3.85 -1.09
N PHE A 124 14.37 3.67 -2.08
CA PHE A 124 15.82 3.55 -1.92
C PHE A 124 16.46 4.90 -2.21
N HIS A 125 17.14 5.45 -1.21
CA HIS A 125 17.84 6.71 -1.35
C HIS A 125 19.24 6.47 -1.91
N PRO A 126 19.74 7.36 -2.77
CA PRO A 126 21.13 7.28 -3.17
C PRO A 126 22.01 7.43 -1.91
N PRO A 127 23.12 6.68 -1.81
CA PRO A 127 24.07 6.89 -0.72
C PRO A 127 24.49 8.36 -0.74
N LYS A 128 24.60 8.97 0.45
CA LYS A 128 25.04 10.37 0.57
C LYS A 128 26.34 10.53 -0.21
N GLY A 129 26.27 11.21 -1.37
CA GLY A 129 27.43 11.39 -2.23
C GLY A 129 28.57 12.01 -1.41
N ARG A 130 29.80 11.52 -1.61
CA ARG A 130 30.99 12.27 -1.20
C ARG A 130 30.81 13.68 -1.75
N LYS A 131 30.82 14.70 -0.87
CA LYS A 131 30.81 16.10 -1.30
C LYS A 131 31.86 16.26 -2.40
N GLN A 132 31.45 16.69 -3.59
CA GLN A 132 32.41 17.15 -4.58
C GLN A 132 33.18 18.30 -3.92
N PRO A 133 34.52 18.23 -3.81
CA PRO A 133 35.30 19.34 -3.29
C PRO A 133 34.96 20.57 -4.13
N GLN A 134 34.63 21.67 -3.46
CA GLN A 134 34.33 22.91 -4.15
C GLN A 134 35.61 23.37 -4.86
N PRO A 135 35.53 23.79 -6.14
CA PRO A 135 36.69 24.30 -6.86
C PRO A 135 37.08 25.66 -6.25
N GLY A 136 37.88 25.62 -5.19
CA GLY A 136 38.30 26.78 -4.41
C GLY A 136 39.15 26.46 -3.17
N GLU A 137 39.17 25.22 -2.66
CA GLU A 137 39.95 24.84 -1.47
C GLU A 137 41.44 24.49 -1.74
N HIS A 138 41.92 24.63 -2.97
CA HIS A 138 43.32 24.41 -3.33
C HIS A 138 43.91 25.65 -4.02
N ALA A 139 43.99 26.74 -3.27
CA ALA A 139 44.86 27.87 -3.60
C ALA A 139 45.61 28.28 -2.33
N VAL A 140 46.69 27.54 -2.03
CA VAL A 140 47.81 27.99 -1.20
C VAL A 140 49.07 27.82 -2.03
#